data_AF-A0A2S0N9H0-F1
#
_entry.id   AF-A0A2S0N9H0-F1
#
_cell.length_a   1.000
_cell.length_b   1.000
_cell.length_c   1.000
_cell.angle_alpha   90.00
_cell.angle_beta   90.00
_cell.angle_gamma   90.00
#
_symmetry.space_group_name_H-M   'P 1'
#
loop_
_entity.id
_entity.type
_entity.pdbx_description
1 polymer ?
#
loop_
_entity_poly.entity_id
_entity_poly.type
_entity_poly.pdbx_seq_one_letter_code
_entity_poly.pdbx_strand_id
1 'polypeptide(L)'
;MTAWPFAQLVPSTLSQSILPGWGASNVTINYQGSPDIETEVIRDVASFGRQIGWLTEMLLAQRDGDPAKAAGAEAKLREAAAKIEAVKERRAASARTAAAEALERFRSEHPDRYARFVLDRAAEVKASTGEAAS
;
A
#
# COMPACT_ATOMS: atom_id res chain seq x y z
N MET A 1 9.94 -34.71 3.01
CA MET A 1 9.39 -33.34 2.92
C MET A 1 10.44 -32.47 2.26
N THR A 2 10.30 -32.22 0.96
CA THR A 2 11.34 -31.59 0.15
C THR A 2 11.07 -30.09 0.10
N ALA A 3 11.96 -29.29 0.68
CA ALA A 3 11.87 -27.83 0.62
C ALA A 3 12.19 -27.34 -0.80
N TRP A 4 11.35 -26.47 -1.35
CA TRP A 4 11.55 -25.85 -2.66
C TRP A 4 12.75 -24.89 -2.64
N PRO A 5 13.67 -24.95 -3.61
CA PRO A 5 14.96 -24.24 -3.58
C PRO A 5 14.91 -22.72 -3.86
N PHE A 6 13.72 -22.10 -3.95
CA PHE A 6 13.58 -20.68 -4.34
C PHE A 6 13.27 -19.73 -3.18
N ALA A 7 13.11 -20.23 -1.95
CA ALA A 7 12.71 -19.40 -0.80
C ALA A 7 13.81 -18.43 -0.30
N GLN A 8 15.02 -18.49 -0.85
CA GLN A 8 16.19 -17.71 -0.39
C GLN A 8 16.58 -16.56 -1.33
N LEU A 9 15.75 -16.23 -2.33
CA LEU A 9 16.08 -15.23 -3.37
C LEU A 9 15.07 -14.09 -3.45
N VAL A 10 14.36 -13.76 -2.36
CA VAL A 10 13.46 -12.60 -2.36
C VAL A 10 14.19 -11.43 -1.68
N PRO A 11 14.63 -10.40 -2.43
CA PRO A 11 15.25 -9.22 -1.83
C PRO A 11 14.24 -8.51 -0.93
N SER A 12 14.67 -8.13 0.27
CA SER A 12 13.85 -7.42 1.25
C SER A 12 13.59 -5.93 0.90
N THR A 13 14.02 -5.48 -0.28
CA THR A 13 13.79 -4.14 -0.84
C THR A 13 13.47 -4.24 -2.33
N LEU A 14 12.22 -3.99 -2.71
CA LEU A 14 11.77 -3.98 -4.11
C LEU A 14 11.96 -2.59 -4.73
N SER A 15 13.21 -2.15 -4.87
CA SER A 15 13.55 -1.01 -5.72
C SER A 15 13.77 -1.52 -7.15
N GLN A 16 12.70 -1.93 -7.83
CA GLN A 16 12.81 -2.36 -9.23
C GLN A 16 12.70 -1.15 -10.16
N SER A 17 13.82 -0.78 -10.78
CA SER A 17 13.81 0.16 -11.90
C SER A 17 13.15 -0.52 -13.10
N ILE A 18 12.01 0.00 -13.56
CA ILE A 18 11.20 -0.61 -14.62
C ILE A 18 11.89 -0.48 -16.00
N LEU A 19 12.86 0.43 -16.15
CA LEU A 19 13.56 0.72 -17.41
C LEU A 19 15.01 1.18 -17.18
N PRO A 20 15.97 0.29 -16.86
CA PRO A 20 17.37 0.68 -16.77
C PRO A 20 17.93 0.87 -18.19
N GLY A 21 17.99 2.12 -18.67
CA GLY A 21 18.76 2.48 -19.86
C GLY A 21 18.03 3.20 -21.01
N TRP A 22 16.75 3.54 -20.88
CA TRP A 22 16.05 4.38 -21.88
C TRP A 22 16.00 5.85 -21.42
N GLY A 23 17.05 6.60 -21.80
CA GLY A 23 17.06 8.06 -21.87
C GLY A 23 17.31 8.82 -20.56
N ALA A 24 18.55 9.25 -20.33
CA ALA A 24 19.04 10.38 -19.50
C ALA A 24 18.42 10.69 -18.11
N SER A 25 17.49 9.90 -17.59
CA SER A 25 16.78 10.16 -16.35
C SER A 25 16.31 8.82 -15.79
N ASN A 26 16.92 8.39 -14.68
CA ASN A 26 16.35 7.32 -13.89
C ASN A 26 15.03 7.85 -13.33
N VAL A 27 13.90 7.38 -13.88
CA VAL A 27 12.58 7.66 -13.31
C VAL A 27 12.46 6.85 -12.03
N THR A 28 12.95 7.42 -10.93
CA THR A 28 12.62 6.94 -9.59
C THR A 28 11.17 7.32 -9.33
N ILE A 29 10.26 6.36 -9.50
CA ILE A 29 8.87 6.55 -9.08
C ILE A 29 8.89 6.55 -7.55
N ASN A 30 8.75 7.74 -6.95
CA ASN A 30 8.39 7.85 -5.55
C ASN A 30 6.96 7.30 -5.42
N TYR A 31 6.84 6.02 -5.08
CA TYR A 31 5.56 5.41 -4.75
C TYR A 31 4.95 6.21 -3.59
N GLN A 32 3.82 6.88 -3.83
CA GLN A 32 3.01 7.52 -2.79
C GLN A 32 2.19 6.50 -1.98
N GLY A 33 2.56 5.21 -2.03
CA GLY A 33 1.87 4.08 -1.38
C GLY A 33 2.69 3.47 -0.23
N SER A 34 2.03 2.70 0.63
CA SER A 34 2.71 1.92 1.68
C SER A 34 3.20 0.59 1.10
N PRO A 35 4.52 0.29 1.15
CA PRO A 35 5.07 -0.96 0.58
C PRO A 35 4.46 -2.23 1.16
N ASP A 36 4.06 -2.20 2.43
CA ASP A 36 3.40 -3.33 3.11
C ASP A 36 2.00 -3.57 2.55
N ILE A 37 1.26 -2.49 2.24
CA ILE A 37 -0.06 -2.57 1.59
C ILE A 37 0.11 -3.16 0.20
N GLU A 38 1.09 -2.69 -0.58
CA GLU A 38 1.30 -3.16 -1.95
C GLU A 38 1.70 -4.63 -2.01
N THR A 39 2.60 -5.05 -1.11
CA THR A 39 3.01 -6.45 -0.99
C THR A 39 1.81 -7.35 -0.69
N GLU A 40 0.95 -6.92 0.23
CA GLU A 40 -0.25 -7.67 0.59
C GLU A 40 -1.29 -7.69 -0.52
N VAL A 41 -1.50 -6.56 -1.22
CA VAL A 41 -2.40 -6.50 -2.38
C VAL A 41 -1.95 -7.42 -3.50
N ILE A 42 -0.65 -7.42 -3.83
CA ILE A 42 -0.10 -8.29 -4.88
C ILE A 42 -0.25 -9.77 -4.50
N ARG A 43 0.01 -10.11 -3.24
CA ARG A 43 -0.05 -11.49 -2.74
C ARG A 43 -1.49 -12.00 -2.64
N ASP A 44 -2.38 -11.20 -2.07
CA ASP A 44 -3.69 -11.66 -1.57
C ASP A 44 -4.87 -11.22 -2.47
N VAL A 45 -4.68 -10.24 -3.35
CA VAL A 45 -5.74 -9.73 -4.23
C VAL A 45 -5.46 -10.06 -5.69
N ALA A 46 -4.48 -9.39 -6.29
CA ALA A 46 -4.11 -9.56 -7.69
C ALA A 46 -2.81 -8.83 -7.98
N SER A 47 -1.89 -9.50 -8.69
CA SER A 47 -0.73 -8.82 -9.28
C SER A 47 -1.17 -7.78 -10.32
N PHE A 48 -0.33 -6.77 -10.54
CA PHE A 48 -0.59 -5.72 -11.55
C PHE A 48 -0.89 -6.30 -12.93
N GLY A 49 -0.15 -7.33 -13.37
CA GLY A 49 -0.41 -7.99 -14.66
C GLY A 49 -1.79 -8.62 -14.76
N ARG A 50 -2.34 -9.13 -13.65
CA ARG A 50 -3.68 -9.71 -13.62
C ARG A 50 -4.77 -8.63 -13.68
N GLN A 51 -4.55 -7.51 -12.99
CA GLN A 51 -5.46 -6.35 -13.03
C GLN A 51 -5.54 -5.77 -14.45
N ILE A 52 -4.38 -5.58 -15.11
CA ILE A 52 -4.32 -5.14 -16.52
C ILE A 52 -5.00 -6.17 -17.43
N GLY A 53 -4.77 -7.47 -17.22
CA GLY A 53 -5.43 -8.53 -17.98
C GLY A 53 -6.96 -8.43 -17.94
N TRP A 54 -7.56 -8.20 -16.78
CA TRP A 54 -9.01 -8.01 -16.67
C TRP A 54 -9.51 -6.72 -17.34
N LEU A 55 -8.76 -5.62 -17.25
CA LEU A 55 -9.09 -4.39 -17.98
C LEU A 55 -9.07 -4.61 -19.49
N THR A 56 -8.05 -5.31 -20.01
CA THR A 56 -7.95 -5.66 -21.42
C THR A 56 -9.08 -6.61 -21.85
N GLU A 57 -9.38 -7.64 -21.05
CA GLU A 57 -10.50 -8.56 -21.30
C GLU A 57 -11.84 -7.80 -21.39
N MET A 58 -12.09 -6.86 -20.47
CA MET A 58 -13.30 -6.05 -20.45
C MET A 58 -13.42 -5.17 -21.70
N LEU A 59 -12.34 -4.46 -22.07
CA LEU A 59 -12.31 -3.59 -23.24
C LEU A 59 -12.51 -4.36 -24.55
N LEU A 60 -11.84 -5.51 -24.70
CA LEU A 60 -12.00 -6.37 -25.88
C LEU A 60 -13.42 -6.93 -25.95
N ALA A 61 -13.98 -7.40 -24.83
CA ALA A 61 -15.34 -7.92 -24.78
C ALA A 61 -16.39 -6.85 -25.14
N GLN A 62 -16.20 -5.60 -24.69
CA GLN A 62 -17.05 -4.48 -25.12
C GLN A 62 -16.95 -4.23 -26.62
N ARG A 63 -15.74 -4.23 -27.18
CA ARG A 63 -15.51 -4.04 -28.62
C ARG A 63 -16.14 -5.16 -29.44
N ASP A 64 -16.01 -6.40 -28.99
CA ASP A 64 -16.45 -7.60 -29.71
C ASP A 64 -17.95 -7.89 -29.50
N GLY A 65 -18.65 -7.10 -28.67
CA GLY A 65 -20.08 -7.26 -28.42
C GLY A 65 -20.42 -8.48 -27.55
N ASP A 66 -19.52 -8.87 -26.65
CA ASP A 66 -19.72 -9.98 -25.70
C ASP A 66 -20.01 -9.45 -24.27
N PRO A 67 -21.30 -9.20 -23.94
CA PRO A 67 -21.68 -8.62 -22.65
C PRO A 67 -21.40 -9.57 -21.48
N ALA A 68 -21.42 -10.89 -21.70
CA ALA A 68 -21.18 -11.87 -20.64
C ALA A 68 -19.71 -11.84 -20.20
N LYS A 69 -18.79 -11.81 -21.16
CA LYS A 69 -17.36 -11.71 -20.88
C LYS A 69 -16.99 -10.35 -20.29
N ALA A 70 -17.59 -9.27 -20.77
CA ALA A 70 -17.40 -7.93 -20.21
C ALA A 70 -17.85 -7.88 -18.74
N ALA A 71 -19.04 -8.40 -18.42
CA ALA A 71 -19.55 -8.47 -17.06
C ALA A 71 -18.66 -9.33 -16.14
N GLY A 72 -18.13 -10.44 -16.64
CA GLY A 72 -17.22 -11.30 -15.87
C GLY A 72 -15.89 -10.61 -15.54
N ALA A 73 -15.31 -9.85 -16.48
CA ALA A 73 -14.10 -9.07 -16.24
C ALA A 73 -14.35 -7.89 -15.27
N GLU A 74 -15.48 -7.21 -15.43
CA GLU A 74 -15.89 -6.13 -14.55
C GLU A 74 -16.12 -6.60 -13.10
N ALA A 75 -16.74 -7.77 -12.91
CA ALA A 75 -16.95 -8.36 -11.59
C ALA A 75 -15.63 -8.63 -10.87
N LYS A 76 -14.63 -9.17 -11.58
CA LYS A 76 -13.28 -9.41 -11.01
C LYS A 76 -12.60 -8.09 -10.60
N LEU A 77 -12.74 -7.05 -11.41
CA LEU A 77 -12.19 -5.72 -11.10
C LEU A 77 -12.84 -5.11 -9.86
N ARG A 78 -14.17 -5.21 -9.73
CA ARG A 78 -14.89 -4.75 -8.53
C ARG A 78 -14.51 -5.53 -7.28
N GLU A 79 -14.42 -6.85 -7.40
CA GLU A 79 -13.99 -7.71 -6.29
C GLU A 79 -12.57 -7.34 -5.83
N ALA A 80 -11.65 -7.12 -6.78
CA ALA A 80 -10.29 -6.70 -6.47
C ALA A 80 -10.25 -5.34 -5.78
N ALA A 81 -11.03 -4.36 -6.27
CA ALA A 81 -11.13 -3.05 -5.64
C ALA A 81 -11.63 -3.15 -4.19
N ALA A 82 -12.69 -3.92 -3.94
CA ALA A 82 -13.22 -4.13 -2.59
C ALA A 82 -12.19 -4.77 -1.65
N LYS A 83 -11.45 -5.78 -2.13
CA LYS A 83 -10.38 -6.43 -1.34
C LYS A 83 -9.22 -5.48 -1.04
N ILE A 84 -8.83 -4.62 -1.99
CA ILE A 84 -7.79 -3.60 -1.78
C ILE A 84 -8.19 -2.63 -0.67
N GLU A 85 -9.43 -2.14 -0.69
CA GLU A 85 -9.92 -1.25 0.37
C GLU A 85 -9.93 -1.95 1.73
N ALA A 86 -10.36 -3.21 1.79
CA ALA A 86 -10.29 -3.99 3.03
C ALA A 86 -8.85 -4.19 3.55
N VAL A 87 -7.86 -4.34 2.66
CA VAL A 87 -6.43 -4.38 3.05
C VAL A 87 -6.00 -3.04 3.63
N LYS A 88 -6.34 -1.92 2.97
CA LYS A 88 -6.02 -0.57 3.44
C LYS A 88 -6.63 -0.28 4.81
N GLU A 89 -7.90 -0.59 5.00
CA GLU A 89 -8.61 -0.39 6.28
C GLU A 89 -7.98 -1.22 7.40
N ARG A 90 -7.73 -2.52 7.15
CA ARG A 90 -7.05 -3.39 8.11
C ARG A 90 -5.69 -2.83 8.50
N ARG A 91 -4.90 -2.36 7.53
CA ARG A 91 -3.57 -1.79 7.78
C ARG A 91 -3.62 -0.46 8.52
N ALA A 92 -4.56 0.41 8.20
CA ALA A 92 -4.78 1.65 8.95
C ALA A 92 -5.15 1.37 10.41
N ALA A 93 -6.03 0.41 10.66
CA ALA A 93 -6.39 -0.03 12.00
C ALA A 93 -5.20 -0.62 12.78
N SER A 94 -4.41 -1.49 12.13
CA SER A 94 -3.21 -2.08 12.73
C SER A 94 -2.13 -1.01 13.01
N ALA A 95 -1.92 -0.06 12.12
CA ALA A 95 -0.93 1.01 12.30
C ALA A 95 -1.28 1.90 13.50
N ARG A 96 -2.57 2.26 13.66
CA ARG A 96 -3.04 3.01 14.83
C ARG A 96 -2.83 2.24 16.12
N THR A 97 -3.15 0.94 16.12
CA THR A 97 -3.00 0.07 17.29
C THR A 97 -1.53 -0.06 17.68
N ALA A 98 -0.65 -0.36 16.72
CA ALA A 98 0.79 -0.45 16.94
C ALA A 98 1.39 0.87 17.45
N ALA A 99 0.94 2.01 16.91
CA ALA A 99 1.37 3.32 17.39
C ALA A 99 0.94 3.57 18.84
N ALA A 100 -0.30 3.22 19.20
CA ALA A 100 -0.80 3.36 20.56
C ALA A 100 -0.02 2.48 21.56
N GLU A 101 0.24 1.22 21.21
CA GLU A 101 1.02 0.30 22.04
C GLU A 101 2.48 0.76 22.19
N ALA A 102 3.10 1.24 21.11
CA ALA A 102 4.45 1.81 21.16
C ALA A 102 4.50 3.05 22.06
N LEU A 103 3.47 3.89 21.99
CA LEU A 103 3.36 5.10 22.81
C LEU A 103 3.19 4.76 24.30
N GLU A 104 2.38 3.75 24.62
CA GLU A 104 2.18 3.31 26.01
C GLU A 104 3.46 2.69 26.59
N ARG A 105 4.16 1.90 25.79
CA ARG A 105 5.48 1.37 26.17
C ARG A 105 6.48 2.49 26.43
N PHE A 106 6.53 3.48 25.54
CA PHE A 106 7.40 4.64 25.70
C PHE A 106 7.07 5.44 26.97
N ARG A 107 5.78 5.60 27.28
CA ARG A 107 5.32 6.22 28.53
C ARG A 107 5.80 5.45 29.76
N SER A 108 5.68 4.13 29.75
CA SER A 108 6.06 3.28 30.89
C SER A 108 7.57 3.23 31.11
N GLU A 109 8.36 3.11 30.04
CA GLU A 109 9.82 2.93 30.12
C GLU A 109 10.55 4.27 30.33
N HIS A 110 10.01 5.36 29.80
CA HIS A 110 10.69 6.67 29.74
C HIS A 110 9.74 7.84 30.03
N PRO A 111 9.16 7.95 31.24
CA PRO A 111 8.08 8.90 31.55
C PRO A 111 8.46 10.37 31.30
N ASP A 112 9.66 10.80 31.66
CA ASP A 112 10.10 12.18 31.47
C ASP A 112 10.31 12.53 29.99
N ARG A 113 10.85 11.58 29.20
CA ARG A 113 11.03 11.76 27.75
C ARG A 113 9.69 11.73 27.02
N TYR A 114 8.77 10.90 27.48
CA TYR A 114 7.40 10.85 27.00
C TYR A 114 6.68 12.19 27.21
N ALA A 115 6.75 12.76 28.41
CA ALA A 115 6.14 14.05 28.70
C ALA A 115 6.65 15.15 27.75
N ARG A 116 7.97 15.19 27.52
CA ARG A 116 8.57 16.16 26.59
C ARG A 116 8.13 15.92 25.15
N PHE A 117 8.12 14.66 24.70
CA PHE A 117 7.63 14.30 23.36
C PHE A 117 6.18 14.76 23.11
N VAL A 118 5.28 14.56 24.08
CA VAL A 118 3.87 14.97 23.95
C VAL A 118 3.75 16.50 23.85
N LEU A 119 4.53 17.24 24.64
CA LEU A 119 4.54 18.71 24.58
C LEU A 119 5.04 19.22 23.22
N ASP A 120 6.12 18.64 22.70
CA ASP A 120 6.69 19.00 21.39
C ASP A 120 5.66 18.75 20.26
N ARG A 121 4.99 17.59 20.26
CA ARG A 121 3.94 17.27 19.28
C ARG A 121 2.70 18.16 19.41
N ALA A 122 2.29 18.51 20.62
CA ALA A 122 1.16 19.41 20.85
C ALA A 122 1.42 20.83 20.32
N ALA A 123 2.66 21.30 20.43
CA ALA A 123 3.08 22.59 19.85
C ALA A 123 3.06 22.54 18.32
N GLU A 124 3.56 21.46 17.72
CA GLU A 124 3.54 21.23 16.27
C GLU A 124 2.10 21.22 15.70
N VAL A 125 1.18 20.49 16.36
CA VAL A 125 -0.23 20.45 15.94
C VAL A 125 -0.86 21.85 16.00
N LYS A 126 -0.64 22.60 17.09
CA LYS A 126 -1.14 23.98 17.20
C LYS A 126 -0.59 24.89 16.11
N ALA A 127 0.69 24.77 15.76
CA ALA A 127 1.29 25.52 14.66
C ALA A 127 0.61 25.18 13.32
N SER A 128 0.39 23.90 13.05
CA SER A 128 -0.26 23.44 11.80
C SER A 128 -1.73 23.85 11.65
N THR A 129 -2.46 23.99 12.77
CA THR A 129 -3.87 24.40 12.76
C THR A 129 -4.02 25.93 12.82
N GLY A 130 -3.05 26.65 13.38
CA GLY A 130 -3.06 28.12 13.45
C GLY A 130 -2.81 28.82 12.11
N GLU A 131 -2.05 28.20 11.21
CA GLU A 131 -1.76 28.72 9.86
C GLU A 131 -2.96 28.60 8.91
N ALA A 132 -3.93 27.73 9.20
CA ALA A 132 -5.16 27.58 8.42
C ALA A 132 -6.26 28.61 8.78
N ALA A 133 -6.03 29.50 9.73
CA ALA A 133 -7.00 30.46 10.24
C ALA A 133 -6.57 31.94 10.12
N SER A 134 -5.60 32.26 9.26
CA SER A 134 -5.20 33.63 8.92
C SER A 134 -5.38 33.93 7.44
#